data_AF-A0A519YRA5-F1
#
_entry.id   AF-A0A519YRA5-F1
#
_cell.length_a   1.000
_cell.length_b   1.000
_cell.length_c   1.000
_cell.angle_alpha   90.00
_cell.angle_beta   90.00
_cell.angle_gamma   90.00
#
_symmetry.space_group_name_H-M   'P 1'
#
loop_
_entity.id
_entity.type
_entity.pdbx_description
1 polymer ?
#
loop_
_entity_poly.entity_id
_entity_poly.type
_entity_poly.pdbx_seq_one_letter_code
_entity_poly.pdbx_strand_id
1 'polypeptide(L)'
;MQLLRLLLLIGLGFWAGPAGAQGRQPAAFRVIAFFTGRNDLAHIDFVREANQWFPQQAAAQGFVYDTTSNWQNMNAGFLARYQVVVFLDTRPEQPAQRVAFEQYM
;
A
#
# COMPACT_ATOMS: atom_id res chain seq x y z
N MET A 1 8.72 74.42 -13.97
CA MET A 1 7.76 74.21 -12.87
C MET A 1 6.94 72.98 -13.20
N GLN A 2 6.93 72.00 -12.28
CA GLN A 2 5.84 71.03 -12.06
C GLN A 2 5.54 70.08 -13.24
N LEU A 3 5.61 68.75 -13.16
CA LEU A 3 5.49 67.79 -12.06
C LEU A 3 6.31 66.55 -12.48
N LEU A 4 7.42 66.14 -11.88
CA LEU A 4 7.60 65.50 -10.57
C LEU A 4 6.42 64.62 -10.10
N ARG A 5 6.71 63.31 -10.01
CA ARG A 5 6.02 62.25 -9.26
C ARG A 5 4.64 61.85 -9.78
N LEU A 6 4.56 60.75 -10.51
CA LEU A 6 3.53 59.73 -10.25
C LEU A 6 4.00 58.36 -10.81
N LEU A 7 4.40 57.47 -9.87
CA LEU A 7 4.24 56.01 -9.91
C LEU A 7 5.05 55.27 -11.01
N LEU A 8 6.26 54.72 -10.84
CA LEU A 8 6.90 54.04 -9.72
C LEU A 8 6.03 52.99 -8.99
N LEU A 9 5.18 52.26 -9.71
CA LEU A 9 4.50 51.04 -9.21
C LEU A 9 4.22 50.01 -10.34
N ILE A 10 5.21 49.69 -11.19
CA ILE A 10 5.14 48.52 -12.10
C ILE A 10 6.32 47.56 -11.81
N GLY A 11 6.63 47.37 -10.54
CA GLY A 11 7.76 46.56 -10.11
C GLY A 11 7.37 45.69 -8.93
N LEU A 12 6.53 44.69 -9.15
CA LEU A 12 6.35 43.48 -8.33
C LEU A 12 5.30 42.59 -8.99
N GLY A 13 5.48 42.32 -10.28
CA GLY A 13 4.78 41.22 -10.95
C GLY A 13 5.25 39.92 -10.30
N PHE A 14 4.41 39.40 -9.41
CA PHE A 14 4.43 38.07 -8.81
C PHE A 14 5.37 37.09 -9.55
N TRP A 15 6.56 36.88 -9.00
CA TRP A 15 7.30 35.64 -9.20
C TRP A 15 6.52 34.54 -8.45
N ALA A 16 5.43 34.08 -9.05
CA ALA A 16 4.85 32.80 -8.71
C ALA A 16 5.83 31.74 -9.23
N GLY A 17 6.87 31.46 -8.45
CA GLY A 17 7.66 30.25 -8.62
C GLY A 17 6.72 29.06 -8.66
N PRO A 18 7.05 27.97 -9.38
CA PRO A 18 6.17 26.83 -9.47
C PRO A 18 5.85 26.40 -8.05
N ALA A 19 4.58 26.49 -7.67
CA ALA A 19 4.10 25.84 -6.48
C ALA A 19 4.46 24.37 -6.70
N GLY A 20 5.50 23.91 -6.00
CA GLY A 20 5.94 22.54 -6.08
C GLY A 20 4.74 21.70 -5.73
N ALA A 21 4.08 21.12 -6.75
CA ALA A 21 3.13 20.07 -6.52
C ALA A 21 3.90 19.07 -5.68
N GLN A 22 3.53 18.91 -4.40
CA GLN A 22 4.01 17.78 -3.63
C GLN A 22 3.47 16.57 -4.39
N GLY A 23 4.29 16.06 -5.32
CA GLY A 23 3.97 14.88 -6.09
C GLY A 23 3.66 13.83 -5.07
N ARG A 24 2.40 13.39 -5.01
CA ARG A 24 2.04 12.23 -4.20
C ARG A 24 3.03 11.16 -4.61
N GLN A 25 3.88 10.75 -3.67
CA GLN A 25 4.73 9.60 -3.90
C GLN A 25 3.79 8.47 -4.36
N PRO A 26 4.15 7.74 -5.42
CA PRO A 26 3.35 6.62 -5.86
C PRO A 26 3.05 5.73 -4.66
N ALA A 27 1.80 5.28 -4.51
CA ALA A 27 1.48 4.34 -3.45
C ALA A 27 2.41 3.12 -3.60
N ALA A 28 3.09 2.73 -2.51
CA ALA A 28 3.97 1.57 -2.53
C ALA A 28 3.19 0.33 -2.97
N PHE A 29 3.81 -0.56 -3.76
CA PHE A 29 3.22 -1.85 -4.10
C PHE A 29 3.18 -2.73 -2.84
N ARG A 30 2.00 -3.22 -2.45
CA ARG A 30 1.78 -3.95 -1.20
C ARG A 30 1.19 -5.33 -1.45
N VAL A 31 1.72 -6.30 -0.72
CA VAL A 31 1.29 -7.69 -0.70
C VAL A 31 0.83 -8.05 0.71
N ILE A 32 -0.29 -8.75 0.84
CA ILE A 32 -0.75 -9.33 2.10
C ILE A 32 -0.78 -10.85 1.99
N ALA A 33 -0.11 -11.53 2.93
CA ALA A 33 -0.20 -12.98 3.06
C ALA A 33 -1.11 -13.39 4.23
N PHE A 34 -2.09 -14.25 3.96
CA PHE A 34 -2.92 -14.90 4.97
C PHE A 34 -2.39 -16.30 5.27
N PHE A 35 -2.46 -16.69 6.55
CA PHE A 35 -2.09 -18.02 7.00
C PHE A 35 -2.89 -18.46 8.22
N THR A 36 -2.99 -19.77 8.45
CA THR A 36 -3.52 -20.34 9.70
C THR A 36 -2.41 -20.96 10.54
N GLY A 37 -1.52 -21.74 9.93
CA GLY A 37 -0.33 -22.32 10.54
C GLY A 37 -0.61 -23.34 11.64
N ARG A 38 -1.62 -24.21 11.46
CA ARG A 38 -2.08 -25.13 12.53
C ARG A 38 -2.35 -26.58 12.15
N ASN A 39 -2.37 -26.95 10.87
CA ASN A 39 -2.88 -28.26 10.44
C ASN A 39 -1.88 -29.40 10.66
N ASP A 40 -0.80 -29.41 9.88
CA ASP A 40 0.28 -30.40 9.99
C ASP A 40 1.64 -29.72 9.91
N LEU A 41 2.68 -30.49 10.21
CA LEU A 41 4.05 -29.99 10.27
C LEU A 41 4.52 -29.39 8.94
N ALA A 42 4.12 -29.96 7.79
CA ALA A 42 4.55 -29.43 6.50
C ALA A 42 3.96 -28.04 6.23
N HIS A 43 2.68 -27.83 6.52
CA HIS A 43 2.07 -26.50 6.40
C HIS A 43 2.68 -25.50 7.40
N ILE A 44 2.94 -25.93 8.65
CA ILE A 44 3.55 -25.07 9.67
C ILE A 44 4.97 -24.65 9.25
N ASP A 45 5.76 -25.61 8.79
CA ASP A 45 7.13 -25.38 8.35
C ASP A 45 7.17 -24.47 7.12
N PHE A 46 6.32 -24.72 6.13
CA PHE A 46 6.20 -23.86 4.95
C PHE A 46 5.82 -22.42 5.31
N VAL A 47 4.80 -22.23 6.16
CA VAL A 47 4.39 -20.88 6.62
C VAL A 47 5.55 -20.17 7.32
N ARG A 48 6.31 -20.88 8.16
CA ARG A 48 7.47 -20.31 8.86
C ARG A 48 8.54 -19.86 7.87
N GLU A 49 8.90 -20.71 6.92
CA GLU A 49 9.93 -20.41 5.92
C GLU A 49 9.50 -19.29 4.96
N ALA A 50 8.25 -19.31 4.50
CA ALA A 50 7.68 -18.27 3.66
C ALA A 50 7.73 -16.90 4.36
N ASN A 51 7.37 -16.85 5.65
CA ASN A 51 7.41 -15.61 6.45
C ASN A 51 8.83 -15.12 6.78
N GLN A 52 9.87 -15.94 6.58
CA GLN A 52 11.27 -15.49 6.61
C GLN A 52 11.73 -15.00 5.23
N TRP A 53 11.31 -15.67 4.16
CA TRP A 53 11.77 -15.41 2.80
C TRP A 53 11.13 -14.16 2.17
N PHE A 54 9.81 -14.00 2.27
CA PHE A 54 9.10 -12.89 1.61
C PHE A 54 9.56 -11.50 2.07
N PRO A 55 9.81 -11.23 3.37
CA PRO A 55 10.36 -9.94 3.79
C PRO A 55 11.71 -9.60 3.14
N GLN A 56 12.56 -10.61 2.91
CA GLN A 56 13.85 -10.43 2.24
C GLN A 56 13.66 -10.06 0.77
N GLN A 57 12.72 -10.71 0.09
CA GLN A 57 12.39 -10.37 -1.30
C GLN A 57 11.70 -9.01 -1.42
N ALA A 58 10.83 -8.67 -0.46
CA ALA A 58 10.18 -7.37 -0.38
C ALA A 58 11.22 -6.24 -0.31
N ALA A 59 12.22 -6.40 0.55
CA ALA A 59 13.35 -5.47 0.65
C ALA A 59 14.19 -5.42 -0.63
N ALA A 60 14.50 -6.59 -1.23
CA ALA A 60 15.34 -6.67 -2.43
C ALA A 60 14.65 -6.13 -3.70
N GLN A 61 13.32 -6.24 -3.79
CA GLN A 61 12.54 -5.91 -4.99
C GLN A 61 11.68 -4.64 -4.84
N GLY A 62 11.70 -4.00 -3.67
CA GLY A 62 11.05 -2.71 -3.46
C GLY A 62 9.52 -2.76 -3.30
N PHE A 63 8.98 -3.83 -2.72
CA PHE A 63 7.56 -3.90 -2.32
C PHE A 63 7.39 -4.02 -0.81
N VAL A 64 6.16 -3.80 -0.32
CA VAL A 64 5.80 -4.00 1.08
C VAL A 64 5.12 -5.35 1.23
N TYR A 65 5.56 -6.14 2.21
CA TYR A 65 4.97 -7.42 2.54
C TYR A 65 4.44 -7.39 3.97
N ASP A 66 3.11 -7.53 4.10
CA ASP A 66 2.43 -7.73 5.37
C ASP A 66 1.96 -9.18 5.49
N THR A 67 1.77 -9.65 6.71
CA THR A 67 1.21 -10.99 6.99
C THR A 67 0.09 -10.89 8.02
N THR A 68 -0.85 -11.84 7.98
CA THR A 68 -1.89 -11.93 9.01
C THR A 68 -2.40 -13.35 9.16
N SER A 69 -2.66 -13.75 10.41
CA SER A 69 -3.46 -14.92 10.73
C SER A 69 -4.90 -14.59 11.12
N ASN A 70 -5.25 -13.29 11.09
CA ASN A 70 -6.61 -12.84 11.36
C ASN A 70 -7.42 -12.80 10.07
N TRP A 71 -8.18 -13.86 9.80
CA TRP A 71 -9.06 -13.97 8.64
C TRP A 71 -10.23 -12.97 8.64
N GLN A 72 -10.49 -12.23 9.73
CA GLN A 72 -11.43 -11.10 9.69
C GLN A 72 -10.92 -9.96 8.79
N ASN A 73 -9.62 -9.92 8.50
CA ASN A 73 -9.03 -9.00 7.54
C ASN A 73 -9.37 -9.34 6.07
N MET A 74 -10.01 -10.49 5.80
CA MET A 74 -10.53 -10.83 4.46
C MET A 74 -11.85 -10.10 4.20
N ASN A 75 -11.77 -8.78 4.05
CA ASN A 75 -12.90 -7.90 3.77
C ASN A 75 -12.48 -6.75 2.84
N ALA A 76 -13.44 -6.19 2.09
CA ALA A 76 -13.16 -5.20 1.05
C ALA A 76 -12.35 -3.98 1.54
N GLY A 77 -12.69 -3.44 2.73
CA GLY A 77 -11.99 -2.26 3.28
C GLY A 77 -10.53 -2.53 3.63
N PHE A 78 -10.23 -3.73 4.13
CA PHE A 78 -8.86 -4.13 4.42
C PHE A 78 -8.08 -4.44 3.14
N LEU A 79 -8.68 -5.20 2.22
CA LEU A 79 -8.03 -5.65 0.98
C LEU A 79 -7.75 -4.51 -0.01
N ALA A 80 -8.55 -3.43 -0.01
CA ALA A 80 -8.35 -2.27 -0.89
C ALA A 80 -6.98 -1.58 -0.74
N ARG A 81 -6.22 -1.90 0.31
CA ARG A 81 -4.86 -1.39 0.54
C ARG A 81 -3.77 -2.20 -0.17
N TYR A 82 -4.10 -3.38 -0.70
CA TYR A 82 -3.15 -4.35 -1.21
C TYR A 82 -3.38 -4.61 -2.70
N GLN A 83 -2.29 -4.86 -3.43
CA GLN A 83 -2.31 -5.19 -4.86
C GLN A 83 -2.21 -6.70 -5.09
N VAL A 84 -1.71 -7.46 -4.11
CA VAL A 84 -1.64 -8.92 -4.15
C VAL A 84 -2.07 -9.52 -2.82
N VAL A 85 -2.88 -10.57 -2.88
CA VAL A 85 -3.24 -11.44 -1.76
C VAL A 85 -2.59 -12.81 -1.98
N VAL A 86 -1.87 -13.30 -0.97
CA VAL A 86 -1.23 -14.62 -0.98
C VAL A 86 -1.87 -15.50 0.09
N PHE A 87 -2.17 -16.74 -0.24
CA PHE A 87 -2.61 -17.77 0.71
C PHE A 87 -1.48 -18.76 0.94
N LEU A 88 -0.92 -18.78 2.14
CA LEU A 88 0.26 -19.61 2.42
C LEU A 88 -0.09 -21.07 2.71
N ASP A 89 -1.20 -21.34 3.38
CA ASP A 89 -1.57 -22.71 3.77
C ASP A 89 -3.07 -23.02 3.67
N THR A 90 -3.91 -21.99 3.70
CA THR A 90 -5.36 -22.12 3.85
C THR A 90 -6.08 -21.02 3.07
N ARG A 91 -7.37 -21.24 2.82
CA ARG A 91 -8.24 -20.36 2.03
C ARG A 91 -9.32 -19.71 2.91
N PRO A 92 -10.04 -18.69 2.40
CA PRO A 92 -11.24 -18.18 3.06
C PRO A 92 -12.28 -19.27 3.32
N GLU A 93 -12.69 -19.45 4.58
CA GLU A 93 -13.67 -20.47 4.98
C GLU A 93 -15.08 -19.92 5.19
N GLN A 94 -15.22 -18.64 5.55
CA GLN A 94 -16.55 -18.05 5.73
C GLN A 94 -17.12 -17.55 4.39
N PRO A 95 -18.43 -17.70 4.14
CA PRO A 95 -19.05 -17.21 2.90
C PRO A 95 -18.77 -15.73 2.61
N ALA A 96 -18.83 -14.87 3.63
CA ALA A 96 -18.53 -13.44 3.48
C ALA A 96 -17.07 -13.17 3.07
N GLN A 97 -16.12 -13.98 3.54
CA GLN A 97 -14.72 -13.85 3.18
C GLN A 97 -14.48 -14.30 1.73
N ARG A 98 -15.18 -15.35 1.28
CA ARG A 98 -15.14 -15.80 -0.12
C ARG A 98 -15.67 -14.71 -1.06
N VAL A 99 -16.83 -14.13 -0.74
CA VAL A 99 -17.41 -13.00 -1.49
C VAL A 99 -16.45 -11.79 -1.51
N ALA A 100 -15.84 -11.45 -0.37
CA ALA A 100 -14.89 -10.35 -0.32
C ALA A 100 -13.64 -10.59 -1.19
N PHE A 101 -13.14 -11.84 -1.23
CA PHE A 101 -12.03 -12.21 -2.10
C PHE A 101 -12.43 -12.22 -3.58
N GLU A 102 -13.63 -12.69 -3.93
CA GLU A 102 -14.17 -12.60 -5.29
C GLU A 102 -14.27 -11.16 -5.79
N GLN A 103 -14.69 -10.22 -4.93
CA GLN A 103 -14.74 -8.79 -5.26
C GLN A 103 -13.36 -8.13 -5.41
N TYR A 104 -12.34 -8.72 -4.80
CA TYR A 104 -10.97 -8.22 -4.86
C TYR A 104 -10.28 -8.58 -6.20
N MET A 105 -10.66 -9.71 -6.79
CA MET A 105 -10.12 -10.22 -8.07
C MET A 105 -10.68 -9.47 -9.28
#